data_AF-A0A1B6FDN4-F1
#
_entry.id   AF-A0A1B6FDN4-F1
#
_cell.length_a   1.000
_cell.length_b   1.000
_cell.length_c   1.000
_cell.angle_alpha   90.00
_cell.angle_beta   90.00
_cell.angle_gamma   90.00
#
_symmetry.space_group_name_H-M   'P 1'
#
loop_
_entity.id
_entity.type
_entity.pdbx_description
1 polymer ?
#
loop_
_entity_poly.entity_id
_entity_poly.type
_entity_poly.pdbx_seq_one_letter_code
_entity_poly.pdbx_strand_id
1 'polypeptide(L)'
;MIGGVKLVVLFSLVSCTTKWKRKKPAYWEFPETSTTERPDISAEYCKSVNMDELGANITDIVTKPVRGYAEPLLNAVVLYVLTLHRFIRKCNTTDDIAKKMARDLIENKRPPFLDIEIDMPTINRRVGFDRYEFQHFQWVWEDIVNSWEKLKEIVL
;
A
#
# COMPACT_ATOMS: atom_id res chain seq x y z
N MET A 1 -28.89 8.14 -63.47
CA MET A 1 -28.00 7.70 -62.38
C MET A 1 -27.28 8.92 -61.83
N ILE A 2 -27.80 9.53 -60.77
CA ILE A 2 -27.16 10.65 -60.07
C ILE A 2 -27.18 10.24 -58.61
N GLY A 3 -26.06 9.68 -58.16
CA GLY A 3 -25.90 9.12 -56.83
C GLY A 3 -25.00 10.01 -55.97
N GLY A 4 -25.65 10.79 -55.11
CA GLY A 4 -25.22 11.10 -53.75
C GLY A 4 -23.77 11.55 -53.52
N VAL A 5 -23.57 12.87 -53.43
CA VAL A 5 -22.45 13.47 -52.71
C VAL A 5 -22.64 13.15 -51.22
N LYS A 6 -21.86 12.19 -50.70
CA LYS A 6 -21.73 11.98 -49.26
C LYS A 6 -20.44 12.63 -48.77
N LEU A 7 -20.66 13.71 -48.02
CA LEU A 7 -19.81 14.26 -46.97
C LEU A 7 -18.99 13.16 -46.28
N VAL A 8 -17.67 13.17 -46.40
CA VAL A 8 -16.78 12.40 -45.53
C VAL A 8 -15.89 13.39 -44.81
N VAL A 9 -16.32 13.71 -43.59
CA VAL A 9 -15.61 14.50 -42.61
C VAL A 9 -14.42 13.68 -42.11
N LEU A 10 -13.25 14.32 -42.21
CA LEU A 10 -12.03 14.13 -41.42
C LEU A 10 -12.17 13.30 -40.14
N PHE A 11 -11.34 12.27 -40.00
CA PHE A 11 -10.54 12.06 -38.80
C PHE A 11 -9.21 11.41 -39.20
N SER A 12 -8.19 12.24 -39.34
CA SER A 12 -6.78 11.86 -39.42
C SER A 12 -6.33 11.27 -38.09
N LEU A 13 -6.52 9.97 -37.90
CA LEU A 13 -5.84 9.21 -36.86
C LEU A 13 -4.40 8.96 -37.30
N VAL A 14 -3.54 9.91 -36.98
CA VAL A 14 -2.10 9.70 -36.87
C VAL A 14 -1.90 8.64 -35.77
N SER A 15 -1.89 7.36 -36.16
CA SER A 15 -1.40 6.29 -35.30
C SER A 15 0.11 6.44 -35.18
N CYS A 16 0.51 7.27 -34.22
CA CYS A 16 1.86 7.34 -33.70
C CYS A 16 2.21 5.93 -33.17
N THR A 17 2.88 5.13 -33.97
CA THR A 17 3.45 3.84 -33.57
C THR A 17 4.67 4.11 -32.70
N THR A 18 4.46 4.54 -31.46
CA THR A 18 5.50 4.51 -30.44
C THR A 18 5.80 3.05 -30.13
N LYS A 19 6.87 2.53 -30.74
CA LYS A 19 7.52 1.29 -30.35
C LYS A 19 7.90 1.42 -28.86
N TRP A 20 7.06 0.89 -27.99
CA TRP A 20 7.41 0.67 -26.59
C TRP A 20 8.48 -0.42 -26.54
N LYS A 21 9.75 0.00 -26.51
CA LYS A 21 10.82 -0.86 -26.02
C LYS A 21 10.44 -1.28 -24.61
N ARG A 22 10.19 -2.58 -24.39
CA ARG A 22 10.05 -3.19 -23.06
C ARG A 22 11.27 -2.81 -22.23
N LYS A 23 11.14 -1.81 -21.37
CA LYS A 23 11.99 -1.69 -20.18
C LYS A 23 11.49 -2.73 -19.19
N LYS A 24 12.41 -3.50 -18.62
CA LYS A 24 12.12 -4.38 -17.48
C LYS A 24 11.39 -3.57 -16.40
N PRO A 25 10.41 -4.15 -15.70
CA PRO A 25 9.64 -3.41 -14.71
C PRO A 25 10.55 -3.06 -13.53
N ALA A 26 10.74 -1.77 -13.31
CA ALA A 26 11.70 -1.16 -12.38
C ALA A 26 11.22 -1.18 -10.90
N TYR A 27 10.63 -2.29 -10.43
CA TYR A 27 10.16 -2.41 -9.04
C TYR A 27 11.16 -3.12 -8.11
N TRP A 28 12.43 -3.19 -8.49
CA TRP A 28 13.49 -3.85 -7.70
C TRP A 28 14.82 -3.08 -7.67
N GLU A 29 14.85 -1.80 -8.06
CA GLU A 29 16.08 -1.00 -7.99
C GLU A 29 15.97 0.04 -6.88
N PHE A 30 16.85 -0.12 -5.88
CA PHE A 30 16.90 0.64 -4.65
C PHE A 30 17.76 1.90 -4.81
N PRO A 31 17.28 3.09 -4.44
CA PRO A 31 18.17 4.16 -4.03
C PRO A 31 18.57 3.94 -2.56
N GLU A 32 19.87 3.95 -2.29
CA GLU A 32 20.38 4.10 -0.92
C GLU A 32 19.94 5.48 -0.41
N THR A 33 18.99 5.54 0.53
CA THR A 33 18.57 6.83 1.09
C THR A 33 18.94 6.91 2.57
N SER A 34 20.10 7.53 2.81
CA SER A 34 20.29 8.38 3.98
C SER A 34 19.61 9.73 3.72
N THR A 35 18.43 10.01 4.27
CA THR A 35 18.04 11.42 4.50
C THR A 35 16.83 11.62 5.41
N THR A 36 17.00 12.63 6.24
CA THR A 36 16.18 13.16 7.32
C THR A 36 14.99 13.99 6.81
N GLU A 37 14.12 13.44 5.97
CA GLU A 37 12.91 14.13 5.47
C GLU A 37 11.63 13.37 5.85
N ARG A 38 10.59 14.11 6.27
CA ARG A 38 9.27 13.53 6.58
C ARG A 38 8.75 12.78 5.35
N PRO A 39 8.27 11.53 5.50
CA PRO A 39 7.81 10.74 4.35
C PRO A 39 6.61 11.43 3.69
N ASP A 40 6.72 11.71 2.39
CA ASP A 40 5.59 12.16 1.57
C ASP A 40 4.58 11.02 1.43
N ILE A 41 3.47 11.07 2.17
CA ILE A 41 2.39 10.06 2.13
C ILE A 41 1.50 10.29 0.88
N SER A 42 2.11 10.44 -0.29
CA SER A 42 1.38 10.57 -1.56
C SER A 42 1.00 9.20 -2.12
N ALA A 43 -0.08 9.15 -2.91
CA ALA A 43 -0.53 7.92 -3.57
C ALA A 43 0.53 7.33 -4.54
N GLU A 44 1.48 8.16 -4.98
CA GLU A 44 2.61 7.75 -5.81
C GLU A 44 3.72 7.12 -4.97
N TYR A 45 4.03 7.68 -3.79
CA TYR A 45 4.99 7.10 -2.84
C TYR A 45 4.53 5.73 -2.31
N CYS A 46 3.24 5.58 -2.02
CA CYS A 46 2.65 4.28 -1.63
C CYS A 46 2.82 3.19 -2.72
N LYS A 47 3.28 3.52 -3.93
CA LYS A 47 3.59 2.53 -4.98
C LYS A 47 4.98 1.92 -4.87
N SER A 48 5.92 2.62 -4.25
CA SER A 48 7.31 2.17 -4.04
C SER A 48 7.55 1.62 -2.64
N VAL A 49 6.57 1.71 -1.75
CA VAL A 49 6.67 1.26 -0.36
C VAL A 49 6.71 -0.26 -0.28
N ASN A 50 7.71 -0.78 0.44
CA ASN A 50 7.86 -2.20 0.73
C ASN A 50 7.02 -2.60 1.96
N MET A 51 5.97 -3.39 1.75
CA MET A 51 5.08 -3.82 2.85
C MET A 51 5.77 -4.74 3.86
N ASP A 52 6.78 -5.51 3.44
CA ASP A 52 7.50 -6.42 4.34
C ASP A 52 8.35 -5.61 5.33
N GLU A 53 9.05 -4.59 4.85
CA GLU A 53 9.83 -3.67 5.69
C GLU A 53 8.93 -2.84 6.61
N LEU A 54 7.79 -2.35 6.11
CA LEU A 54 6.80 -1.68 6.96
C LEU A 54 6.27 -2.61 8.05
N GLY A 55 5.93 -3.85 7.69
CA GLY A 55 5.45 -4.85 8.65
C GLY A 55 6.50 -5.17 9.71
N ALA A 56 7.78 -5.28 9.31
CA ALA A 56 8.88 -5.47 10.24
C ALA A 56 9.06 -4.27 11.18
N ASN A 57 9.04 -3.04 10.65
CA ASN A 57 9.16 -1.82 11.45
C ASN A 57 8.01 -1.68 12.46
N ILE A 58 6.77 -1.93 12.03
CA ILE A 58 5.61 -1.96 12.94
C ILE A 58 5.85 -3.02 14.03
N THR A 59 6.25 -4.24 13.65
CA THR A 59 6.54 -5.33 14.59
C THR A 59 7.59 -4.93 15.64
N ASP A 60 8.69 -4.33 15.21
CA ASP A 60 9.78 -3.92 16.10
C ASP A 60 9.31 -2.88 17.12
N ILE A 61 8.54 -1.87 16.69
CA ILE A 61 8.05 -0.83 17.59
C ILE A 61 6.98 -1.38 18.55
N VAL A 62 6.03 -2.18 18.07
CA VAL A 62 4.94 -2.68 18.95
C VAL A 62 5.42 -3.74 19.94
N THR A 63 6.45 -4.52 19.60
CA THR A 63 7.06 -5.49 20.52
C THR A 63 7.94 -4.83 21.57
N LYS A 64 8.62 -3.73 21.21
CA LYS A 64 9.50 -2.96 22.10
C LYS A 64 9.17 -1.46 22.01
N PRO A 65 8.03 -1.03 22.55
CA PRO A 65 7.60 0.36 22.46
C PRO A 65 8.54 1.25 23.31
N VAL A 66 9.17 2.21 22.64
CA VAL A 66 10.08 3.21 23.22
C VAL A 66 9.51 4.61 23.00
N ARG A 67 9.75 5.51 23.95
CA ARG A 67 9.26 6.88 23.88
C ARG A 67 9.87 7.63 22.70
N GLY A 68 9.05 8.41 21.99
CA GLY A 68 9.48 9.18 20.82
C GLY A 68 9.25 8.46 19.49
N TYR A 69 8.72 7.24 19.51
CA TYR A 69 8.35 6.50 18.30
C TYR A 69 6.89 6.71 17.86
N ALA A 70 6.20 7.73 18.40
CA ALA A 70 4.79 8.01 18.08
C ALA A 70 4.60 8.30 16.58
N GLU A 71 5.24 9.35 16.07
CA GLU A 71 5.19 9.70 14.65
C GLU A 71 5.71 8.56 13.74
N PRO A 72 6.86 7.90 14.02
CA PRO A 72 7.29 6.73 13.24
C PRO A 72 6.27 5.60 13.18
N LEU A 73 5.67 5.22 14.33
CA LEU A 73 4.69 4.14 14.38
C LEU A 73 3.42 4.52 13.61
N LEU A 74 2.90 5.73 13.84
CA LEU A 74 1.70 6.22 13.16
C LEU A 74 1.90 6.26 11.64
N ASN A 75 3.04 6.79 11.18
CA ASN A 75 3.36 6.84 9.75
C ASN A 75 3.46 5.44 9.15
N ALA A 76 4.10 4.50 9.85
CA ALA A 76 4.24 3.13 9.37
C ALA A 76 2.87 2.45 9.22
N VAL A 77 1.97 2.56 10.21
CA VAL A 77 0.64 1.95 10.12
C VAL A 77 -0.24 2.61 9.05
N VAL A 78 -0.16 3.94 8.90
CA VAL A 78 -0.90 4.67 7.85
C VAL A 78 -0.43 4.25 6.46
N LEU A 79 0.89 4.18 6.22
CA LEU A 79 1.42 3.73 4.95
C LEU A 79 1.06 2.27 4.67
N TYR A 80 1.06 1.43 5.70
CA TYR A 80 0.67 0.03 5.58
C TYR A 80 -0.79 -0.12 5.15
N VAL A 81 -1.73 0.56 5.81
CA VAL A 81 -3.17 0.45 5.48
C VAL A 81 -3.48 0.98 4.07
N LEU A 82 -2.84 2.08 3.66
CA LEU A 82 -3.01 2.64 2.32
C LEU A 82 -2.51 1.68 1.24
N THR A 83 -1.36 1.05 1.48
CA THR A 83 -0.78 0.08 0.55
C THR A 83 -1.64 -1.17 0.47
N LEU A 84 -2.15 -1.64 1.62
CA LEU A 84 -3.10 -2.75 1.69
C LEU A 84 -4.40 -2.48 0.93
N HIS A 85 -5.03 -1.33 1.14
CA HIS A 85 -6.23 -0.92 0.40
C HIS A 85 -6.01 -0.92 -1.11
N ARG A 86 -4.85 -0.41 -1.56
CA ARG A 86 -4.50 -0.42 -2.98
C ARG A 86 -4.34 -1.84 -3.51
N PHE A 87 -3.75 -2.73 -2.70
CA PHE A 87 -3.58 -4.13 -3.07
C PHE A 87 -4.92 -4.87 -3.15
N ILE A 88 -5.80 -4.69 -2.18
CA ILE A 88 -7.19 -5.20 -2.18
C ILE A 88 -7.94 -4.73 -3.42
N ARG A 89 -7.82 -3.44 -3.78
CA ARG A 89 -8.45 -2.89 -4.98
C ARG A 89 -7.97 -3.58 -6.26
N LYS A 90 -6.67 -3.91 -6.37
CA LYS A 90 -6.14 -4.69 -7.49
C LYS A 90 -6.66 -6.13 -7.48
N CYS A 91 -6.76 -6.78 -6.33
CA CYS A 91 -7.29 -8.14 -6.23
C CYS A 91 -8.76 -8.25 -6.67
N ASN A 92 -9.54 -7.19 -6.46
CA ASN A 92 -10.92 -7.10 -6.94
C ASN A 92 -11.04 -6.89 -8.47
N THR A 93 -9.94 -6.60 -9.18
CA THR A 93 -9.91 -6.60 -10.64
C THR A 93 -9.59 -8.00 -11.19
N THR A 94 -9.68 -8.21 -12.50
CA THR A 94 -9.28 -9.46 -13.18
C THR A 94 -7.76 -9.63 -13.29
N ASP A 95 -7.00 -9.12 -12.30
CA ASP A 95 -5.55 -9.23 -12.24
C ASP A 95 -5.16 -10.52 -11.50
N ASP A 96 -4.96 -11.60 -12.26
CA ASP A 96 -4.61 -12.91 -11.72
C ASP A 96 -3.24 -12.92 -11.02
N ILE A 97 -2.33 -12.00 -11.39
CA ILE A 97 -1.03 -11.85 -10.73
C ILE A 97 -1.23 -11.30 -9.32
N ALA A 98 -2.06 -10.25 -9.18
CA ALA A 98 -2.38 -9.68 -7.88
C ALA A 98 -3.01 -10.72 -6.94
N LYS A 99 -3.96 -11.53 -7.46
CA LYS A 99 -4.59 -12.61 -6.67
C LYS A 99 -3.60 -13.69 -6.25
N LYS A 100 -2.69 -14.11 -7.15
CA LYS A 100 -1.63 -15.08 -6.82
C LYS A 100 -0.68 -14.53 -5.75
N MET A 101 -0.29 -13.26 -5.86
CA MET A 101 0.54 -12.61 -4.84
C MET A 101 -0.18 -12.49 -3.50
N ALA A 102 -1.49 -12.21 -3.52
CA ALA A 102 -2.26 -12.10 -2.29
C ALA A 102 -2.38 -13.45 -1.57
N ARG A 103 -2.51 -14.54 -2.34
CA ARG A 103 -2.48 -15.89 -1.79
C ARG A 103 -1.13 -16.20 -1.13
N ASP A 104 -0.02 -15.91 -1.80
CA ASP A 104 1.33 -16.07 -1.24
C ASP A 104 1.52 -15.22 0.04
N LEU A 105 0.97 -14.01 0.06
CA LEU A 105 1.01 -13.12 1.22
C LEU A 105 0.24 -13.68 2.42
N ILE A 106 -0.94 -14.27 2.19
CA ILE A 106 -1.77 -14.88 3.24
C ILE A 106 -1.15 -16.18 3.75
N GLU A 107 -0.65 -17.03 2.85
CA GLU A 107 -0.18 -18.39 3.19
C GLU A 107 1.25 -18.39 3.74
N ASN A 108 2.16 -17.59 3.18
CA ASN A 108 3.60 -17.72 3.41
C ASN A 108 4.26 -16.47 4.00
N LYS A 109 3.67 -15.29 3.85
CA LYS A 109 4.29 -14.00 4.22
C LYS A 109 3.42 -13.12 5.10
N ARG A 110 2.64 -13.75 5.97
CA ARG A 110 1.80 -13.03 6.93
C ARG A 110 2.68 -12.13 7.81
N PRO A 111 2.42 -10.81 7.88
CA PRO A 111 3.16 -9.90 8.74
C PRO A 111 3.04 -10.28 10.22
N PRO A 112 4.15 -10.37 10.98
CA PRO A 112 4.11 -10.81 12.38
C PRO A 112 3.27 -9.91 13.29
N PHE A 113 3.24 -8.59 13.04
CA PHE A 113 2.49 -7.65 13.88
C PHE A 113 0.98 -7.94 13.93
N LEU A 114 0.43 -8.66 12.95
CA LEU A 114 -0.99 -9.02 12.92
C LEU A 114 -1.34 -10.15 13.89
N ASP A 115 -0.34 -10.84 14.42
CA ASP A 115 -0.52 -11.91 15.42
C ASP A 115 -0.20 -11.42 16.84
N ILE A 116 0.18 -10.14 16.98
CA ILE A 116 0.47 -9.51 18.26
C ILE A 116 -0.81 -8.92 18.84
N GLU A 117 -1.19 -9.37 20.03
CA GLU A 117 -2.21 -8.70 20.81
C GLU A 117 -1.64 -7.40 21.40
N ILE A 118 -2.17 -6.26 20.95
CA ILE A 118 -1.71 -4.94 21.39
C ILE A 118 -2.49 -4.46 22.61
N ASP A 119 -1.79 -4.31 23.72
CA ASP A 119 -2.25 -3.51 24.86
C ASP A 119 -2.14 -2.01 24.51
N MET A 120 -3.26 -1.48 24.00
CA MET A 120 -3.40 -0.10 23.54
C MET A 120 -3.00 0.95 24.61
N PRO A 121 -3.49 0.88 25.87
CA PRO A 121 -2.98 1.73 26.96
C PRO A 121 -1.46 1.69 27.17
N THR A 122 -0.86 0.49 27.11
CA THR A 122 0.58 0.35 27.30
C THR A 122 1.37 0.93 26.15
N ILE A 123 0.96 0.69 24.90
CA ILE A 123 1.57 1.32 23.73
C ILE A 123 1.48 2.84 23.81
N ASN A 124 0.29 3.39 24.11
CA ASN A 124 0.10 4.83 24.23
C ASN A 124 1.11 5.47 25.18
N ARG A 125 1.17 4.92 26.40
CA ARG A 125 2.05 5.41 27.47
C ARG A 125 3.53 5.27 27.13
N ARG A 126 3.93 4.18 26.48
CA ARG A 126 5.35 3.88 26.22
C ARG A 126 5.88 4.62 25.00
N VAL A 127 5.11 4.63 23.90
CA VAL A 127 5.48 5.31 22.66
C VAL A 127 5.35 6.84 22.82
N GLY A 128 4.34 7.28 23.57
CA GLY A 128 4.11 8.67 23.92
C GLY A 128 3.30 9.43 22.88
N PHE A 129 2.21 8.83 22.38
CA PHE A 129 1.27 9.51 21.51
C PHE A 129 0.58 10.69 22.21
N ASP A 130 0.27 11.74 21.46
CA ASP A 130 -0.74 12.69 21.91
C ASP A 130 -2.16 12.10 21.76
N ARG A 131 -3.17 12.84 22.25
CA ARG A 131 -4.56 12.36 22.24
C ARG A 131 -5.09 12.09 20.82
N TYR A 132 -4.77 12.95 19.86
CA TYR A 132 -5.24 12.83 18.48
C TYR A 132 -4.46 11.76 17.73
N GLU A 133 -3.15 11.70 17.90
CA GLU A 133 -2.31 10.66 17.32
C GLU A 133 -2.74 9.28 17.82
N PHE A 134 -3.03 9.14 19.11
CA PHE A 134 -3.46 7.85 19.66
C PHE A 134 -4.82 7.43 19.11
N GLN A 135 -5.78 8.35 19.03
CA GLN A 135 -7.09 8.06 18.44
C GLN A 135 -6.95 7.65 16.97
N HIS A 136 -6.10 8.35 16.20
CA HIS A 136 -5.85 8.04 14.81
C HIS A 136 -5.16 6.67 14.66
N PHE A 137 -4.17 6.38 15.49
CA PHE A 137 -3.51 5.08 15.55
C PHE A 137 -4.51 3.94 15.79
N GLN A 138 -5.43 4.10 16.76
CA GLN A 138 -6.44 3.08 17.05
C GLN A 138 -7.33 2.80 15.83
N TRP A 139 -7.82 3.84 15.17
CA TRP A 139 -8.65 3.69 13.96
C TRP A 139 -7.89 3.03 12.81
N VAL A 140 -6.65 3.46 12.56
CA VAL A 140 -5.83 2.86 11.50
C VAL A 140 -5.49 1.41 11.81
N TRP A 141 -5.22 1.08 13.06
CA TRP A 141 -4.95 -0.29 13.48
C TRP A 141 -6.14 -1.21 13.22
N GLU A 142 -7.34 -0.77 13.64
CA GLU A 142 -8.59 -1.50 13.39
C GLU A 142 -8.86 -1.67 11.88
N ASP A 143 -8.59 -0.63 11.08
CA ASP A 143 -8.77 -0.67 9.63
C ASP A 143 -7.79 -1.65 8.94
N ILE A 144 -6.54 -1.76 9.42
CA ILE A 144 -5.61 -2.79 8.95
C ILE A 144 -6.15 -4.18 9.21
N VAL A 145 -6.61 -4.46 10.44
CA VAL A 145 -7.15 -5.78 10.82
C VAL A 145 -8.35 -6.13 9.95
N ASN A 146 -9.31 -5.22 9.82
CA ASN A 146 -10.52 -5.41 9.01
C ASN A 146 -10.18 -5.61 7.53
N SER A 147 -9.27 -4.80 6.99
CA SER A 147 -8.82 -4.91 5.61
C SER A 147 -8.09 -6.23 5.35
N TRP A 148 -7.37 -6.76 6.33
CA TRP A 148 -6.72 -8.04 6.20
C TRP A 148 -7.71 -9.20 6.14
N GLU A 149 -8.76 -9.19 6.97
CA GLU A 149 -9.85 -10.17 6.86
C GLU A 149 -10.56 -10.07 5.50
N LYS A 150 -10.82 -8.86 5.02
CA LYS A 150 -11.38 -8.64 3.68
C LYS A 150 -10.49 -9.17 2.56
N LEU A 151 -9.17 -9.05 2.69
CA LEU A 151 -8.24 -9.62 1.71
C LEU A 151 -8.33 -11.14 1.68
N LYS A 152 -8.50 -11.80 2.84
CA LYS A 152 -8.71 -13.25 2.91
C LYS A 152 -9.99 -13.66 2.21
N GLU A 153 -11.10 -12.97 2.45
CA GLU A 153 -12.39 -13.25 1.79
C GLU A 153 -12.34 -13.15 0.26
N ILE A 154 -11.45 -12.31 -0.30
CA ILE A 154 -11.30 -12.14 -1.75
C ILE A 154 -10.50 -13.30 -2.38
N VAL A 155 -9.60 -13.92 -1.60
CA VAL A 155 -8.52 -14.78 -2.13
C VAL A 155 -8.70 -16.26 -1.80
N LEU A 156 -9.28 -16.55 -0.63
CA LEU A 156 -9.60 -17.90 -0.11
C LEU A 156 -11.05 -18.26 -0.45
#